data_AF-A0AAN3YVU3-F1
#
_entry.id   AF-A0AAN3YVU3-F1
#
_cell.length_a   1.000
_cell.length_b   1.000
_cell.length_c   1.000
_cell.angle_alpha   90.00
_cell.angle_beta   90.00
_cell.angle_gamma   90.00
#
_symmetry.space_group_name_H-M   'P 1'
#
loop_
_entity.id
_entity.type
_entity.pdbx_description
1 polymer ?
#
loop_
_entity_poly.entity_id
_entity_poly.type
_entity_poly.pdbx_seq_one_letter_code
_entity_poly.pdbx_strand_id
1 'polypeptide(L)'
;MSKIDGTINRIKDQQIGSSTKKVLLVEGSDDELAFGAFLRKKFPSWEQYWVIASTGKKQNVLDILAQEQDWLGIVDRDEWDNAKIEEKQEQLPNLFILPRFCIENYLVLPDEIWSALPENKKNSIENGCETLRKDIETQLENWRNHAAVWAIINPLWEGLRSLGFKESLLELNTSNDTVKIEQILQKWHQYLEPSQLLEKLKHKKQEINACTVDQQLKQYIHGKHFFKNVVYPVLISHIGNIKEKELKKQLFNSQPIPEDLDFLWQHMMTNINTI
;
A
#
# COMPACT_ATOMS: atom_id res chain seq x y z
N MET A 1 -3.27 -29.26 -5.93
CA MET A 1 -4.03 -28.11 -5.39
C MET A 1 -3.06 -26.95 -5.31
N SER A 2 -3.35 -25.84 -6.00
CA SER A 2 -2.44 -24.69 -6.01
C SER A 2 -2.39 -24.03 -4.62
N LYS A 3 -1.33 -23.27 -4.33
CA LYS A 3 -1.24 -22.49 -3.07
C LYS A 3 -2.38 -21.48 -2.96
N ILE A 4 -2.87 -20.98 -4.11
CA ILE A 4 -4.01 -20.05 -4.19
C ILE A 4 -5.30 -20.79 -3.83
N ASP A 5 -5.57 -21.95 -4.41
CA ASP A 5 -6.77 -22.76 -4.10
C ASP A 5 -6.83 -23.08 -2.60
N GLY A 6 -5.69 -23.44 -1.99
CA GLY A 6 -5.60 -23.69 -0.55
C GLY A 6 -5.91 -22.43 0.28
N THR A 7 -5.55 -21.25 -0.20
CA THR A 7 -5.86 -19.98 0.47
C THR A 7 -7.35 -19.64 0.36
N ILE A 8 -7.94 -19.83 -0.82
CA ILE A 8 -9.38 -19.63 -1.07
C ILE A 8 -10.19 -20.57 -0.19
N ASN A 9 -9.89 -21.87 -0.20
CA ASN A 9 -10.57 -22.87 0.61
C ASN A 9 -10.45 -22.56 2.10
N ARG A 10 -9.26 -22.14 2.57
CA ARG A 10 -9.08 -21.70 3.95
C ARG A 10 -10.01 -20.54 4.33
N ILE A 11 -10.17 -19.54 3.46
CA ILE A 11 -11.07 -18.40 3.72
C ILE A 11 -12.53 -18.88 3.73
N LYS A 12 -12.94 -19.66 2.73
CA LYS A 12 -14.29 -20.23 2.63
C LYS A 12 -14.64 -21.10 3.83
N ASP A 13 -13.77 -22.03 4.20
CA ASP A 13 -14.05 -23.01 5.26
C ASP A 13 -13.94 -22.42 6.67
N GLN A 14 -12.92 -21.58 6.93
CA GLN A 14 -12.58 -21.15 8.29
C GLN A 14 -13.17 -19.79 8.66
N GLN A 15 -13.41 -18.91 7.69
CA GLN A 15 -13.84 -17.53 7.95
C GLN A 15 -15.27 -17.26 7.51
N ILE A 16 -15.68 -17.80 6.36
CA ILE A 16 -17.06 -17.71 5.88
C ILE A 16 -17.91 -18.84 6.47
N GLY A 17 -17.42 -20.08 6.45
CA GLY A 17 -18.15 -21.27 6.87
C GLY A 17 -19.46 -21.43 6.10
N SER A 18 -20.57 -21.66 6.81
CA SER A 18 -21.91 -21.74 6.24
C SER A 18 -22.63 -20.40 6.09
N SER A 19 -21.94 -19.27 6.33
CA SER A 19 -22.55 -17.94 6.24
C SER A 19 -22.59 -17.40 4.80
N THR A 20 -23.34 -16.32 4.59
CA THR A 20 -23.41 -15.58 3.32
C THR A 20 -22.47 -14.37 3.29
N LYS A 21 -21.41 -14.38 4.12
CA LYS A 21 -20.50 -13.24 4.22
C LYS A 21 -19.71 -13.04 2.92
N LYS A 22 -19.53 -11.78 2.55
CA LYS A 22 -18.65 -11.34 1.47
C LYS A 22 -17.22 -11.19 1.97
N VAL A 23 -16.25 -11.11 1.07
CA VAL A 23 -14.82 -11.03 1.40
C VAL A 23 -14.21 -9.75 0.86
N LEU A 24 -13.45 -9.05 1.71
CA LEU A 24 -12.48 -8.04 1.32
C LEU A 24 -11.07 -8.62 1.50
N LEU A 25 -10.37 -8.83 0.40
CA LEU A 25 -8.98 -9.25 0.40
C LEU A 25 -8.05 -8.07 0.59
N VAL A 26 -7.03 -8.27 1.41
CA VAL A 26 -5.96 -7.30 1.66
C VAL A 26 -4.59 -7.99 1.58
N GLU A 27 -3.53 -7.19 1.47
CA GLU A 27 -2.17 -7.72 1.33
C GLU A 27 -1.64 -8.31 2.63
N GLY A 28 -1.63 -7.54 3.71
CA GLY A 28 -1.00 -7.91 4.96
C GLY A 28 -1.93 -7.89 6.16
N SER A 29 -1.38 -8.34 7.29
CA SER A 29 -2.07 -8.29 8.58
C SER A 29 -2.23 -6.86 9.13
N ASP A 30 -1.35 -5.94 8.74
CA ASP A 30 -1.46 -4.54 9.13
C ASP A 30 -2.66 -3.88 8.43
N ASP A 31 -2.92 -4.23 7.17
CA ASP A 31 -4.13 -3.86 6.43
C ASP A 31 -5.39 -4.41 7.09
N GLU A 32 -5.40 -5.71 7.40
CA GLU A 32 -6.52 -6.37 8.06
C GLU A 32 -6.88 -5.66 9.38
N LEU A 33 -5.86 -5.29 10.15
CA LEU A 33 -6.01 -4.53 11.38
C LEU A 33 -6.58 -3.13 11.13
N ALA A 34 -6.07 -2.41 10.14
CA ALA A 34 -6.49 -1.04 9.84
C ALA A 34 -7.93 -0.99 9.33
N PHE A 35 -8.26 -1.79 8.31
CA PHE A 35 -9.61 -1.88 7.76
C PHE A 35 -10.61 -2.35 8.82
N GLY A 36 -10.26 -3.35 9.64
CA GLY A 36 -11.10 -3.79 10.75
C GLY A 36 -11.36 -2.68 11.78
N ALA A 37 -10.36 -1.85 12.08
CA ALA A 37 -10.51 -0.70 12.97
C ALA A 37 -11.42 0.39 12.39
N PHE A 38 -11.29 0.69 11.09
CA PHE A 38 -12.13 1.68 10.41
C PHE A 38 -13.59 1.21 10.29
N LEU A 39 -13.80 -0.04 9.86
CA LEU A 39 -15.13 -0.62 9.71
C LEU A 39 -15.86 -0.73 11.05
N ARG A 40 -15.19 -1.12 12.14
CA ARG A 40 -15.83 -1.18 13.48
C ARG A 40 -16.41 0.17 13.91
N LYS A 41 -15.76 1.28 13.53
CA LYS A 41 -16.24 2.64 13.81
C LYS A 41 -17.36 3.05 12.86
N LYS A 42 -17.19 2.78 11.56
CA LYS A 42 -18.14 3.24 10.53
C LYS A 42 -19.43 2.42 10.53
N PHE A 43 -19.32 1.11 10.73
CA PHE A 43 -20.39 0.12 10.64
C PHE A 43 -20.25 -0.94 11.76
N PRO A 44 -20.82 -0.72 12.96
CA PRO A 44 -20.61 -1.57 14.14
C PRO A 44 -21.00 -3.06 14.02
N SER A 45 -21.66 -3.47 12.94
CA SER A 45 -22.07 -4.85 12.67
C SER A 45 -21.52 -5.40 11.35
N TRP A 46 -20.46 -4.78 10.80
CA TRP A 46 -19.87 -5.18 9.53
C TRP A 46 -19.43 -6.65 9.52
N GLU A 47 -18.96 -7.18 10.66
CA GLU A 47 -18.50 -8.57 10.78
C GLU A 47 -19.61 -9.61 10.51
N GLN A 48 -20.89 -9.20 10.54
CA GLN A 48 -22.02 -10.08 10.19
C GLN A 48 -22.11 -10.33 8.68
N TYR A 49 -21.62 -9.38 7.87
CA TYR A 49 -21.80 -9.35 6.42
C TYR A 49 -20.49 -9.54 5.66
N TRP A 50 -19.35 -9.22 6.28
CA TRP A 50 -18.05 -9.19 5.63
C TRP A 50 -16.98 -9.90 6.45
N VAL A 51 -16.00 -10.43 5.73
CA VAL A 51 -14.73 -10.97 6.23
C VAL A 51 -13.61 -10.14 5.59
N ILE A 52 -12.64 -9.69 6.37
CA ILE A 52 -11.37 -9.17 5.83
C ILE A 52 -10.34 -10.29 5.92
N ALA A 53 -9.69 -10.61 4.80
CA ALA A 53 -8.70 -11.68 4.76
C ALA A 53 -7.39 -11.19 4.15
N SER A 54 -6.31 -11.26 4.93
CA SER A 54 -4.96 -11.03 4.44
C SER A 54 -4.43 -12.22 3.63
N THR A 55 -3.73 -11.92 2.53
CA THR A 55 -3.24 -12.92 1.55
C THR A 55 -1.71 -13.04 1.52
N GLY A 56 -1.01 -12.14 2.21
CA GLY A 56 0.44 -12.09 2.40
C GLY A 56 1.21 -11.30 1.33
N LYS A 57 0.64 -11.05 0.15
CA LYS A 57 1.25 -10.25 -0.93
C LYS A 57 0.24 -9.83 -1.98
N LYS A 58 0.45 -8.69 -2.63
CA LYS A 58 -0.32 -8.17 -3.77
C LYS A 58 -0.73 -9.21 -4.80
N GLN A 59 0.23 -9.99 -5.31
CA GLN A 59 -0.04 -10.99 -6.34
C GLN A 59 -1.11 -12.02 -5.92
N ASN A 60 -1.13 -12.42 -4.64
CA ASN A 60 -2.14 -13.39 -4.18
C ASN A 60 -3.54 -12.76 -4.18
N VAL A 61 -3.68 -11.46 -3.88
CA VAL A 61 -4.96 -10.75 -4.01
C VAL A 61 -5.45 -10.86 -5.45
N LEU A 62 -4.60 -10.52 -6.42
CA LEU A 62 -4.95 -10.56 -7.84
C LEU A 62 -5.33 -11.96 -8.33
N ASP A 63 -4.52 -12.96 -7.98
CA ASP A 63 -4.74 -14.35 -8.38
C ASP A 63 -6.06 -14.90 -7.80
N ILE A 64 -6.45 -14.47 -6.59
CA ILE A 64 -7.72 -14.86 -5.98
C ILE A 64 -8.88 -14.10 -6.63
N LEU A 65 -8.79 -12.79 -6.85
CA LEU A 65 -9.87 -12.01 -7.47
C LEU A 65 -10.20 -12.49 -8.89
N ALA A 66 -9.21 -13.00 -9.63
CA ALA A 66 -9.43 -13.61 -10.94
C ALA A 66 -10.28 -14.89 -10.86
N GLN A 67 -10.27 -15.60 -9.72
CA GLN A 67 -11.05 -16.81 -9.49
C GLN A 67 -12.38 -16.54 -8.77
N GLU A 68 -12.41 -15.54 -7.88
CA GLU A 68 -13.54 -15.21 -7.01
C GLU A 68 -14.03 -13.78 -7.33
N GLN A 69 -14.78 -13.64 -8.42
CA GLN A 69 -15.20 -12.34 -8.96
C GLN A 69 -16.20 -11.59 -8.03
N ASP A 70 -16.88 -12.30 -7.15
CA ASP A 70 -17.79 -11.71 -6.15
C ASP A 70 -17.08 -11.17 -4.91
N TRP A 71 -15.77 -11.43 -4.77
CA TRP A 71 -14.97 -10.90 -3.67
C TRP A 71 -14.40 -9.54 -4.07
N LEU A 72 -14.20 -8.66 -3.10
CA LEU A 72 -13.48 -7.41 -3.33
C LEU A 72 -12.03 -7.57 -2.88
N GLY A 73 -11.12 -6.79 -3.47
CA GLY A 73 -9.76 -6.69 -2.96
C GLY A 73 -9.25 -5.26 -3.03
N ILE A 74 -8.39 -4.90 -2.07
CA ILE A 74 -7.69 -3.62 -2.06
C ILE A 74 -6.19 -3.84 -1.81
N VAL A 75 -5.38 -3.13 -2.58
CA VAL A 75 -3.92 -3.24 -2.56
C VAL A 75 -3.23 -1.87 -2.46
N ASP A 76 -1.99 -1.88 -2.01
CA ASP A 76 -1.11 -0.72 -1.94
C ASP A 76 -0.84 -0.15 -3.35
N ARG A 77 -0.59 1.15 -3.41
CA ARG A 77 -0.26 1.87 -4.65
C ARG A 77 1.23 1.78 -5.02
N ASP A 78 2.07 1.51 -4.02
CA ASP A 78 3.54 1.56 -4.00
C ASP A 78 4.33 0.92 -5.16
N GLU A 79 3.77 -0.08 -5.84
CA GLU A 79 4.45 -0.83 -6.91
C GLU A 79 4.10 -0.36 -8.33
N TRP A 80 2.95 0.28 -8.52
CA TRP A 80 2.38 0.51 -9.85
C TRP A 80 2.26 2.00 -10.20
N ASP A 81 2.53 2.30 -11.46
CA ASP A 81 2.16 3.59 -12.04
C ASP A 81 0.65 3.63 -12.39
N ASN A 82 0.16 4.81 -12.78
CA ASN A 82 -1.26 4.99 -13.10
C ASN A 82 -1.72 4.11 -14.27
N ALA A 83 -0.89 3.97 -15.30
CA ALA A 83 -1.24 3.18 -16.47
C ALA A 83 -1.41 1.70 -16.10
N LYS A 84 -0.52 1.18 -15.23
CA LYS A 84 -0.62 -0.20 -14.73
C LYS A 84 -1.82 -0.39 -13.80
N ILE A 85 -2.11 0.60 -12.96
CA ILE A 85 -3.32 0.59 -12.12
C ILE A 85 -4.57 0.50 -12.99
N GLU A 86 -4.70 1.37 -14.00
CA GLU A 86 -5.83 1.37 -14.93
C GLU A 86 -5.97 0.01 -15.63
N GLU A 87 -4.89 -0.52 -16.20
CA GLU A 87 -4.86 -1.85 -16.82
C GLU A 87 -5.35 -2.95 -15.86
N LYS A 88 -4.94 -2.89 -14.59
CA LYS A 88 -5.31 -3.90 -13.59
C LYS A 88 -6.76 -3.78 -13.13
N GLN A 89 -7.28 -2.58 -12.99
CA GLN A 89 -8.68 -2.36 -12.63
C GLN A 89 -9.64 -2.68 -13.78
N GLU A 90 -9.21 -2.50 -15.04
CA GLU A 90 -9.96 -2.98 -16.21
C GLU A 90 -10.02 -4.51 -16.25
N GLN A 91 -8.91 -5.19 -15.93
CA GLN A 91 -8.84 -6.67 -15.87
C GLN A 91 -9.64 -7.24 -14.69
N LEU A 92 -9.65 -6.55 -13.56
CA LEU A 92 -10.27 -6.98 -12.31
C LEU A 92 -11.16 -5.85 -11.77
N PRO A 93 -12.43 -5.76 -12.20
CA PRO A 93 -13.34 -4.69 -11.78
C PRO A 93 -13.63 -4.66 -10.27
N ASN A 94 -13.35 -5.75 -9.57
CA ASN A 94 -13.44 -5.92 -8.12
C ASN A 94 -12.13 -5.58 -7.36
N LEU A 95 -11.11 -5.09 -8.08
CA LEU A 95 -9.85 -4.60 -7.51
C LEU A 95 -9.90 -3.09 -7.28
N PHE A 96 -9.57 -2.71 -6.05
CA PHE A 96 -9.38 -1.33 -5.63
C PHE A 96 -7.91 -1.07 -5.29
N ILE A 97 -7.49 0.18 -5.46
CA ILE A 97 -6.15 0.64 -5.08
C ILE A 97 -6.31 1.64 -3.94
N LEU A 98 -5.42 1.57 -2.95
CA LEU A 98 -5.38 2.59 -1.91
C LEU A 98 -5.15 3.99 -2.52
N PRO A 99 -5.88 5.02 -2.07
CA PRO A 99 -5.62 6.41 -2.46
C PRO A 99 -4.26 6.93 -1.99
N ARG A 100 -3.73 6.31 -0.93
CA ARG A 100 -2.43 6.60 -0.33
C ARG A 100 -1.40 5.57 -0.76
N PHE A 101 -0.12 5.87 -0.56
CA PHE A 101 0.99 5.04 -1.02
C PHE A 101 0.91 3.59 -0.49
N CYS A 102 0.74 3.41 0.82
CA CYS A 102 0.38 2.15 1.46
C CYS A 102 -0.48 2.39 2.71
N ILE A 103 -0.96 1.33 3.38
CA ILE A 103 -1.80 1.47 4.58
C ILE A 103 -1.11 2.25 5.72
N GLU A 104 0.21 2.17 5.88
CA GLU A 104 0.89 2.97 6.89
C GLU A 104 0.86 4.47 6.61
N ASN A 105 0.53 4.92 5.40
CA ASN A 105 0.36 6.35 5.10
C ASN A 105 -0.88 6.96 5.77
N TYR A 106 -1.73 6.16 6.42
CA TYR A 106 -2.71 6.65 7.38
C TYR A 106 -2.07 7.01 8.72
N LEU A 107 -0.87 6.54 9.04
CA LEU A 107 -0.20 6.79 10.32
C LEU A 107 0.99 7.76 10.22
N VAL A 108 1.09 8.55 9.15
CA VAL A 108 2.24 9.46 8.93
C VAL A 108 1.89 10.94 8.95
N LEU A 109 0.61 11.30 8.92
CA LEU A 109 0.19 12.70 8.92
C LEU A 109 0.12 13.24 10.35
N PRO A 110 0.83 14.33 10.68
CA PRO A 110 0.86 14.88 12.02
C PRO A 110 -0.54 15.14 12.62
N ASP A 111 -1.45 15.76 11.86
CA ASP A 111 -2.79 16.08 12.36
C ASP A 111 -3.66 14.84 12.58
N GLU A 112 -3.53 13.83 11.72
CA GLU A 112 -4.26 12.57 11.83
C GLU A 112 -3.74 11.75 13.02
N ILE A 113 -2.42 11.72 13.22
CA ILE A 113 -1.79 11.11 14.39
C ILE A 113 -2.22 11.85 15.65
N TRP A 114 -2.12 13.17 15.67
CA TRP A 114 -2.51 14.00 16.81
C TRP A 114 -3.95 13.75 17.21
N SER A 115 -4.87 13.71 16.24
CA SER A 115 -6.28 13.41 16.48
C SER A 115 -6.50 12.03 17.10
N ALA A 116 -5.66 11.05 16.76
CA ALA A 116 -5.73 9.68 17.27
C ALA A 116 -5.04 9.49 18.64
N LEU A 117 -4.24 10.46 19.11
CA LEU A 117 -3.57 10.35 20.41
C LEU A 117 -4.56 10.54 21.57
N PRO A 118 -4.48 9.70 22.61
CA PRO A 118 -5.20 9.94 23.87
C PRO A 118 -4.81 11.27 24.52
N GLU A 119 -5.73 11.89 25.26
CA GLU A 119 -5.52 13.22 25.84
C GLU A 119 -4.32 13.30 26.79
N ASN A 120 -4.10 12.24 27.58
CA ASN A 120 -2.92 12.16 28.45
C ASN A 120 -1.59 12.11 27.68
N LYS A 121 -1.59 11.64 26.42
CA LYS A 121 -0.42 11.65 25.55
C LYS A 121 -0.27 12.98 24.81
N LYS A 122 -1.37 13.62 24.41
CA LYS A 122 -1.33 14.99 23.88
C LYS A 122 -0.71 15.96 24.88
N ASN A 123 -1.08 15.84 26.15
CA ASN A 123 -0.55 16.67 27.23
C ASN A 123 0.96 16.47 27.51
N SER A 124 1.58 15.41 26.99
CA SER A 124 3.03 15.19 27.15
C SER A 124 3.85 15.79 26.01
N ILE A 125 3.21 16.32 24.96
CA ILE A 125 3.87 16.98 23.83
C ILE A 125 3.79 18.50 24.05
N GLU A 126 4.92 19.12 24.37
CA GLU A 126 4.99 20.58 24.54
C GLU A 126 4.60 21.31 23.24
N ASN A 127 3.82 22.38 23.33
CA ASN A 127 3.23 23.09 22.18
C ASN A 127 2.36 22.21 21.24
N GLY A 128 1.97 21.02 21.71
CA GLY A 128 1.00 20.14 21.07
C GLY A 128 1.35 19.73 19.64
N CYS A 129 0.34 19.75 18.76
CA CYS A 129 0.45 19.26 17.39
C CYS A 129 1.55 19.96 16.57
N GLU A 130 1.86 21.22 16.86
CA GLU A 130 2.89 21.97 16.14
C GLU A 130 4.29 21.39 16.35
N THR A 131 4.62 20.96 17.57
CA THR A 131 5.90 20.28 17.86
C THR A 131 5.97 18.94 17.17
N LEU A 132 4.92 18.12 17.26
CA LEU A 132 4.86 16.83 16.59
C LEU A 132 5.05 17.00 15.06
N ARG A 133 4.36 17.98 14.48
CA ARG A 133 4.48 18.32 13.07
C ARG A 133 5.89 18.71 12.70
N LYS A 134 6.49 19.66 13.42
CA LYS A 134 7.85 20.13 13.19
C LYS A 134 8.85 18.98 13.23
N ASP A 135 8.79 18.13 14.26
CA ASP A 135 9.73 17.02 14.44
C ASP A 135 9.65 16.00 13.30
N ILE A 136 8.44 15.67 12.83
CA ILE A 136 8.24 14.80 11.67
C ILE A 136 8.72 15.48 10.38
N GLU A 137 8.35 16.75 10.17
CA GLU A 137 8.61 17.49 8.94
C GLU A 137 10.09 17.80 8.73
N THR A 138 10.88 17.97 9.80
CA THR A 138 12.33 18.19 9.71
C THR A 138 13.07 17.06 9.01
N GLN A 139 12.52 15.85 9.00
CA GLN A 139 13.11 14.70 8.33
C GLN A 139 12.76 14.63 6.84
N LEU A 140 11.74 15.36 6.38
CA LEU A 140 11.13 15.15 5.06
C LEU A 140 12.10 15.34 3.89
N GLU A 141 13.08 16.23 3.98
CA GLU A 141 14.01 16.47 2.88
C GLU A 141 14.70 15.17 2.39
N ASN A 142 15.18 14.35 3.33
CA ASN A 142 15.81 13.07 3.02
C ASN A 142 14.80 12.06 2.44
N TRP A 143 13.57 12.11 2.93
CA TRP A 143 12.51 11.21 2.49
C TRP A 143 11.92 11.55 1.13
N ARG A 144 11.98 12.82 0.69
CA ARG A 144 11.64 13.20 -0.69
C ARG A 144 12.62 12.61 -1.70
N ASN A 145 13.91 12.58 -1.37
CA ASN A 145 14.92 11.90 -2.19
C ASN A 145 14.65 10.39 -2.24
N HIS A 146 14.42 9.78 -1.08
CA HIS A 146 14.07 8.36 -0.99
C HIS A 146 12.84 8.02 -1.83
N ALA A 147 11.78 8.82 -1.72
CA ALA A 147 10.54 8.64 -2.49
C ALA A 147 10.77 8.73 -4.00
N ALA A 148 11.55 9.71 -4.47
CA ALA A 148 11.91 9.81 -5.88
C ALA A 148 12.69 8.59 -6.37
N VAL A 149 13.67 8.13 -5.59
CA VAL A 149 14.43 6.91 -5.90
C VAL A 149 13.52 5.70 -5.98
N TRP A 150 12.67 5.50 -4.98
CA TRP A 150 11.75 4.37 -4.95
C TRP A 150 10.81 4.36 -6.16
N ALA A 151 10.18 5.51 -6.46
CA ALA A 151 9.24 5.63 -7.56
C ALA A 151 9.84 5.37 -8.95
N ILE A 152 11.15 5.60 -9.14
CA ILE A 152 11.83 5.37 -10.42
C ILE A 152 12.50 4.00 -10.48
N ILE A 153 13.11 3.54 -9.38
CA ILE A 153 13.91 2.32 -9.37
C ILE A 153 13.06 1.08 -9.12
N ASN A 154 12.05 1.14 -8.24
CA ASN A 154 11.21 -0.02 -7.92
C ASN A 154 10.53 -0.64 -9.16
N PRO A 155 9.94 0.16 -10.08
CA PRO A 155 9.32 -0.39 -11.29
C PRO A 155 10.29 -1.02 -12.30
N LEU A 156 11.60 -0.74 -12.20
CA LEU A 156 12.58 -1.25 -13.17
C LEU A 156 12.65 -2.78 -13.16
N TRP A 157 12.39 -3.43 -12.02
CA TRP A 157 12.42 -4.89 -11.95
C TRP A 157 11.31 -5.52 -12.80
N GLU A 158 10.07 -5.07 -12.63
CA GLU A 158 8.94 -5.57 -13.43
C GLU A 158 9.10 -5.20 -14.91
N GLY A 159 9.57 -3.99 -15.19
CA GLY A 159 9.85 -3.56 -16.57
C GLY A 159 10.96 -4.36 -17.24
N LEU A 160 12.02 -4.75 -16.51
CA LEU A 160 13.03 -5.66 -17.04
C LEU A 160 12.45 -7.04 -17.35
N ARG A 161 11.63 -7.58 -16.44
CA ARG A 161 10.96 -8.88 -16.67
C ARG A 161 10.03 -8.85 -17.87
N SER A 162 9.29 -7.76 -18.09
CA SER A 162 8.45 -7.61 -19.29
C SER A 162 9.27 -7.51 -20.59
N LEU A 163 10.53 -7.07 -20.50
CA LEU A 163 11.53 -7.11 -21.58
C LEU A 163 12.22 -8.48 -21.72
N GLY A 164 11.73 -9.52 -21.03
CA GLY A 164 12.25 -10.89 -21.15
C GLY A 164 13.50 -11.16 -20.33
N PHE A 165 13.82 -10.31 -19.34
CA PHE A 165 14.98 -10.51 -18.46
C PHE A 165 15.03 -11.93 -17.90
N LYS A 166 16.15 -12.63 -18.10
CA LYS A 166 16.34 -14.06 -17.80
C LYS A 166 15.50 -15.00 -18.67
N GLU A 167 14.17 -14.84 -18.72
CA GLU A 167 13.28 -15.82 -19.35
C GLU A 167 13.51 -15.99 -20.85
N SER A 168 13.65 -14.91 -21.62
CA SER A 168 13.82 -15.01 -23.08
C SER A 168 15.14 -15.67 -23.48
N LEU A 169 16.19 -15.54 -22.67
CA LEU A 169 17.49 -16.16 -22.93
C LEU A 169 17.53 -17.65 -22.54
N LEU A 170 16.54 -18.16 -21.80
CA LEU A 170 16.42 -19.59 -21.49
C LEU A 170 15.82 -20.38 -22.66
N GLU A 171 15.17 -19.71 -23.62
CA GLU A 171 14.60 -20.37 -24.79
C GLU A 171 15.70 -20.85 -25.73
N LEU A 172 15.71 -22.15 -26.07
CA LEU A 172 16.75 -22.79 -26.91
C LEU A 172 16.98 -22.08 -28.25
N ASN A 173 15.93 -21.55 -28.86
CA ASN A 173 16.05 -20.83 -30.14
C ASN A 173 16.72 -19.46 -29.98
N THR A 174 16.54 -18.82 -28.83
CA THR A 174 17.15 -17.53 -28.52
C THR A 174 18.57 -17.71 -28.02
N SER A 175 18.82 -18.73 -27.17
CA SER A 175 20.14 -19.01 -26.59
C SER A 175 21.20 -19.42 -27.62
N ASN A 176 20.79 -19.90 -28.80
CA ASN A 176 21.69 -20.28 -29.90
C ASN A 176 21.76 -19.22 -31.01
N ASP A 177 21.11 -18.06 -30.83
CA ASP A 177 21.05 -16.98 -31.82
C ASP A 177 21.72 -15.72 -31.25
N THR A 178 23.02 -15.56 -31.55
CA THR A 178 23.83 -14.44 -31.05
C THR A 178 23.24 -13.08 -31.38
N VAL A 179 22.64 -12.92 -32.56
CA VAL A 179 22.04 -11.64 -32.98
C VAL A 179 20.82 -11.31 -32.12
N LYS A 180 19.97 -12.29 -31.81
CA LYS A 180 18.84 -12.09 -30.88
C LYS A 180 19.30 -11.80 -29.46
N ILE A 181 20.35 -12.49 -28.99
CA ILE A 181 20.93 -12.23 -27.67
C ILE A 181 21.40 -10.77 -27.58
N GLU A 182 22.17 -10.30 -28.56
CA GLU A 182 22.63 -8.90 -28.62
C GLU A 182 21.48 -7.90 -28.62
N GLN A 183 20.42 -8.16 -29.40
CA GLN A 183 19.22 -7.30 -29.42
C GLN A 183 18.52 -7.23 -28.05
N ILE A 184 18.39 -8.35 -27.35
CA ILE A 184 17.78 -8.41 -26.02
C ILE A 184 18.64 -7.64 -25.01
N LEU A 185 19.96 -7.88 -25.01
CA LEU A 185 20.89 -7.17 -24.13
C LEU A 185 20.88 -5.66 -24.41
N GLN A 186 20.79 -5.24 -25.68
CA GLN A 186 20.70 -3.83 -26.05
C GLN A 186 19.40 -3.18 -25.53
N LYS A 187 18.27 -3.90 -25.56
CA LYS A 187 17.01 -3.40 -24.97
C LYS A 187 17.15 -3.19 -23.47
N TRP A 188 17.76 -4.13 -22.75
CA TRP A 188 17.99 -3.99 -21.31
C TRP A 188 18.96 -2.84 -21.01
N HIS A 189 20.03 -2.71 -21.78
CA HIS A 189 20.99 -1.61 -21.65
C HIS A 189 20.30 -0.25 -21.83
N GLN A 190 19.52 -0.09 -22.90
CA GLN A 190 18.77 1.15 -23.16
C GLN A 190 17.75 1.44 -22.05
N TYR A 191 17.07 0.40 -21.55
CA TYR A 191 16.07 0.55 -20.47
C TYR A 191 16.71 1.00 -19.14
N LEU A 192 17.94 0.56 -18.88
CA LEU A 192 18.71 0.88 -17.67
C LEU A 192 19.71 2.03 -17.88
N GLU A 193 19.60 2.79 -18.97
CA GLU A 193 20.55 3.86 -19.30
C GLU A 193 20.64 4.89 -18.16
N PRO A 194 21.81 5.01 -17.48
CA PRO A 194 21.93 5.82 -16.26
C PRO A 194 21.53 7.27 -16.46
N SER A 195 21.86 7.86 -17.61
CA SER A 195 21.56 9.26 -17.91
C SER A 195 20.04 9.51 -17.93
N GLN A 196 19.28 8.58 -18.51
CA GLN A 196 17.82 8.68 -18.57
C GLN A 196 17.19 8.47 -17.19
N LEU A 197 17.71 7.53 -16.39
CA LEU A 197 17.24 7.28 -15.03
C LEU A 197 17.49 8.49 -14.12
N LEU A 198 18.65 9.13 -14.23
CA LEU A 198 18.97 10.34 -13.47
C LEU A 198 18.05 11.52 -13.81
N GLU A 199 17.73 11.73 -15.09
CA GLU A 199 16.75 12.76 -15.49
C GLU A 199 15.35 12.43 -14.96
N LYS A 200 14.90 11.16 -15.04
CA LYS A 200 13.62 10.74 -14.44
C LYS A 200 13.58 10.99 -12.93
N LEU A 201 14.65 10.68 -12.20
CA LEU A 201 14.78 10.94 -10.76
C LEU A 201 14.67 12.43 -10.45
N LYS A 202 15.37 13.27 -11.22
CA LYS A 202 15.35 14.72 -11.06
C LYS A 202 13.94 15.27 -11.28
N HIS A 203 13.27 14.86 -12.35
CA HIS A 203 11.88 15.24 -12.61
C HIS A 203 10.93 14.76 -11.51
N LYS A 204 11.07 13.51 -11.05
CA LYS A 204 10.23 12.98 -9.96
C LYS A 204 10.42 13.74 -8.65
N LYS A 205 11.67 14.11 -8.33
CA LYS A 205 11.96 14.94 -7.16
C LYS A 205 11.35 16.34 -7.29
N GLN A 206 11.35 16.94 -8.48
CA GLN A 206 10.69 18.23 -8.72
C GLN A 206 9.17 18.13 -8.54
N GLU A 207 8.55 17.07 -9.08
CA GLU A 207 7.12 16.77 -8.89
C GLU A 207 6.77 16.67 -7.40
N ILE A 208 7.49 15.84 -6.65
CA ILE A 208 7.27 15.65 -5.20
C ILE A 208 7.43 16.98 -4.44
N ASN A 209 8.47 17.76 -4.76
CA ASN A 209 8.71 19.05 -4.11
C ASN A 209 7.64 20.10 -4.41
N ALA A 210 6.93 19.99 -5.54
CA ALA A 210 5.84 20.90 -5.90
C ALA A 210 4.53 20.59 -5.15
N CYS A 211 4.39 19.37 -4.60
CA CYS A 211 3.25 18.99 -3.78
C CYS A 211 3.31 19.60 -2.37
N THR A 212 2.14 19.75 -1.74
CA THR A 212 2.06 20.06 -0.31
C THR A 212 2.68 18.95 0.54
N VAL A 213 3.07 19.27 1.77
CA VAL A 213 3.62 18.27 2.72
C VAL A 213 2.65 17.10 2.93
N ASP A 214 1.37 17.39 3.09
CA ASP A 214 0.35 16.35 3.26
C ASP A 214 0.24 15.44 2.03
N GLN A 215 0.28 16.00 0.82
CA GLN A 215 0.30 15.20 -0.40
C GLN A 215 1.57 14.35 -0.51
N GLN A 216 2.74 14.89 -0.15
CA GLN A 216 4.00 14.14 -0.09
C GLN A 216 3.84 12.94 0.84
N LEU A 217 3.38 13.18 2.07
CA LEU A 217 3.15 12.17 3.09
C LEU A 217 2.11 11.13 2.70
N LYS A 218 1.01 11.52 2.04
CA LYS A 218 -0.05 10.60 1.62
C LYS A 218 0.36 9.73 0.43
N GLN A 219 0.99 10.30 -0.59
CA GLN A 219 1.07 9.69 -1.92
C GLN A 219 2.48 9.28 -2.36
N TYR A 220 3.53 9.83 -1.77
CA TYR A 220 4.90 9.64 -2.27
C TYR A 220 5.85 9.02 -1.25
N ILE A 221 5.73 9.42 0.02
CA ILE A 221 6.60 8.89 1.06
C ILE A 221 6.26 7.42 1.34
N HIS A 222 7.29 6.58 1.42
CA HIS A 222 7.12 5.17 1.73
C HIS A 222 6.65 5.00 3.18
N GLY A 223 5.34 4.86 3.39
CA GLY A 223 4.67 4.94 4.69
C GLY A 223 5.26 4.00 5.73
N LYS A 224 5.46 2.72 5.38
CA LYS A 224 6.05 1.72 6.27
C LYS A 224 7.42 2.10 6.81
N HIS A 225 8.33 2.50 5.93
CA HIS A 225 9.68 2.90 6.30
C HIS A 225 9.68 4.25 7.04
N PHE A 226 8.85 5.20 6.62
CA PHE A 226 8.75 6.51 7.27
C PHE A 226 8.16 6.39 8.68
N PHE A 227 7.10 5.59 8.84
CA PHE A 227 6.52 5.32 10.15
C PHE A 227 7.57 4.74 11.10
N LYS A 228 8.25 3.67 10.67
CA LYS A 228 9.24 2.98 11.51
C LYS A 228 10.43 3.85 11.89
N ASN A 229 10.95 4.66 10.96
CA ASN A 229 12.23 5.35 11.13
C ASN A 229 12.08 6.83 11.53
N VAL A 230 10.89 7.42 11.40
CA VAL A 230 10.63 8.82 11.75
C VAL A 230 9.49 8.91 12.75
N VAL A 231 8.27 8.53 12.34
CA VAL A 231 7.07 8.77 13.16
C VAL A 231 7.14 8.06 14.50
N TYR A 232 7.49 6.77 14.49
CA TYR A 232 7.60 5.97 15.70
C TYR A 232 8.66 6.52 16.66
N PRO A 233 9.92 6.77 16.25
CA PRO A 233 10.93 7.43 17.09
C PRO A 233 10.49 8.79 17.66
N VAL A 234 9.85 9.64 16.84
CA VAL A 234 9.33 10.94 17.27
C VAL A 234 8.22 10.78 18.31
N LEU A 235 7.29 9.85 18.10
CA LEU A 235 6.22 9.62 19.07
C LEU A 235 6.78 9.13 20.40
N ILE A 236 7.61 8.09 20.41
CA ILE A 236 8.13 7.53 21.67
C ILE A 236 9.02 8.51 22.44
N SER A 237 9.68 9.47 21.77
CA SER A 237 10.44 10.52 22.46
C SER A 237 9.55 11.47 23.26
N HIS A 238 8.30 11.65 22.85
CA HIS A 238 7.33 12.50 23.53
C HIS A 238 6.40 11.75 24.49
N ILE A 239 5.93 10.56 24.10
CA ILE A 239 4.84 9.86 24.81
C ILE A 239 5.31 8.64 25.61
N GLY A 240 6.62 8.36 25.60
CA GLY A 240 7.26 7.28 26.34
C GLY A 240 7.27 5.94 25.60
N ASN A 241 7.70 4.89 26.32
CA ASN A 241 8.02 3.60 25.71
C ASN A 241 6.76 2.74 25.44
N ILE A 242 6.35 2.68 24.18
CA ILE A 242 5.29 1.79 23.67
C ILE A 242 5.90 1.03 22.49
N LYS A 243 5.67 -0.28 22.40
CA LYS A 243 6.17 -1.09 21.26
C LYS A 243 5.51 -0.62 19.95
N GLU A 244 6.28 -0.55 18.87
CA GLU A 244 5.80 -0.13 17.53
C GLU A 244 4.48 -0.77 17.11
N LYS A 245 4.37 -2.11 17.23
CA LYS A 245 3.14 -2.85 16.88
C LYS A 245 1.94 -2.43 17.71
N GLU A 246 2.14 -2.18 19.00
CA GLU A 246 1.08 -1.75 19.90
C GLU A 246 0.67 -0.30 19.59
N LEU A 247 1.64 0.56 19.31
CA LEU A 247 1.36 1.95 18.92
C LEU A 247 0.57 2.01 17.61
N LYS A 248 0.97 1.27 16.57
CA LYS A 248 0.20 1.17 15.31
C LYS A 248 -1.24 0.76 15.59
N LYS A 249 -1.43 -0.31 16.38
CA LYS A 249 -2.76 -0.81 16.75
C LYS A 249 -3.58 0.26 17.47
N GLN A 250 -3.00 0.98 18.42
CA GLN A 250 -3.70 2.06 19.13
C GLN A 250 -4.09 3.19 18.18
N LEU A 251 -3.17 3.64 17.32
CA LEU A 251 -3.43 4.73 16.37
C LEU A 251 -4.55 4.37 15.38
N PHE A 252 -4.51 3.19 14.74
CA PHE A 252 -5.60 2.75 13.86
C PHE A 252 -6.94 2.65 14.59
N ASN A 253 -6.95 2.10 15.82
CA ASN A 253 -8.15 2.01 16.64
C ASN A 253 -8.68 3.36 17.14
N SER A 254 -7.88 4.43 17.16
CA SER A 254 -8.30 5.76 17.62
C SER A 254 -8.49 6.78 16.50
N GLN A 255 -7.94 6.53 15.32
CA GLN A 255 -8.01 7.46 14.20
C GLN A 255 -9.45 7.78 13.76
N PRO A 256 -9.73 9.02 13.29
CA PRO A 256 -10.91 9.29 12.50
C PRO A 256 -11.00 8.34 11.30
N ILE A 257 -12.21 8.05 10.84
CA ILE A 257 -12.42 7.26 9.63
C ILE A 257 -11.89 8.08 8.44
N PRO A 258 -10.97 7.55 7.62
CA PRO A 258 -10.47 8.31 6.48
C PRO A 258 -11.53 8.50 5.40
N GLU A 259 -11.78 9.75 5.02
CA GLU A 259 -12.76 10.11 3.99
C GLU A 259 -12.36 9.59 2.60
N ASP A 260 -11.05 9.50 2.34
CA ASP A 260 -10.52 9.00 1.07
C ASP A 260 -10.80 7.50 0.83
N LEU A 261 -11.29 6.76 1.83
CA LEU A 261 -11.76 5.38 1.70
C LEU A 261 -13.27 5.24 1.45
N ASP A 262 -14.01 6.35 1.35
CA ASP A 262 -15.47 6.33 1.18
C ASP A 262 -15.94 5.56 -0.06
N PHE A 263 -15.17 5.59 -1.15
CA PHE A 263 -15.48 4.81 -2.35
C PHE A 263 -15.54 3.30 -2.05
N LEU A 264 -14.64 2.77 -1.21
CA LEU A 264 -14.62 1.35 -0.87
C LEU A 264 -15.82 1.01 0.01
N TRP A 265 -16.12 1.87 0.98
CA TRP A 265 -17.28 1.69 1.87
C TRP A 265 -18.59 1.64 1.09
N GLN A 266 -18.75 2.51 0.08
CA GLN A 266 -19.92 2.49 -0.79
C GLN A 266 -20.08 1.14 -1.50
N HIS A 267 -18.99 0.56 -2.03
CA HIS A 267 -19.03 -0.76 -2.68
C HIS A 267 -19.34 -1.88 -1.68
N MET A 268 -18.82 -1.79 -0.46
CA MET A 268 -19.12 -2.78 0.58
C MET A 268 -20.59 -2.72 1.03
N MET A 269 -21.19 -1.52 1.13
CA MET A 269 -22.55 -1.37 1.67
C MET A 269 -23.67 -1.45 0.62
N THR A 270 -23.43 -1.04 -0.63
CA THR A 270 -24.40 -1.23 -1.74
C THR A 270 -24.76 -2.71 -1.91
N ASN A 271 -23.82 -3.56 -1.53
CA ASN A 271 -23.87 -5.01 -1.57
C ASN A 271 -24.57 -5.67 -0.36
N ILE A 272 -24.95 -4.90 0.66
CA ILE A 272 -25.70 -5.39 1.84
C ILE A 272 -27.20 -5.13 1.66
N ASN A 273 -27.59 -4.04 0.99
CA ASN A 273 -28.99 -3.63 0.80
C ASN A 273 -29.70 -4.32 -0.38
N THR A 274 -29.04 -5.29 -1.03
CA THR A 274 -29.59 -6.08 -2.15
C THR A 274 -29.97 -7.51 -1.76
N ILE A 275 -30.00 -7.82 -0.46
CA ILE A 275 -30.46 -9.11 0.11
C ILE A 275 -31.81 -8.91 0.80
#